data_AF-A0A212PHA2-F1
#
_entry.id   AF-A0A212PHA2-F1
#
_cell.length_a   1.000
_cell.length_b   1.000
_cell.length_c   1.000
_cell.angle_alpha   90.00
_cell.angle_beta   90.00
_cell.angle_gamma   90.00
#
_symmetry.space_group_name_H-M   'P 1'
#
loop_
_entity.id
_entity.type
_entity.pdbx_description
1 polymer ?
#
loop_
_entity_poly.entity_id
_entity_poly.type
_entity_poly.pdbx_seq_one_letter_code
_entity_poly.pdbx_strand_id
1 'polypeptide(L)'
;MNMRLILNILVCLSLATLFGCGGGGGAASSGSPSPEASTVVAGKAVKGPIGGGTVSIYAVSNGTVDRSAPLGTFGPTPASGAYSIDIGSYTGPVLVEIVGGNYIDEATGAQIDITGVPLRAMVGNASGDVSAAVTALTEIAAKRVVDSGAPITAEAISAANTDVGSTFGVADIIGTIPVNAAVAGADTAPLAQQQYGVALAAVSKYMQLNSRTLGQSITDYTPPPTADLLLKLDTARTAFLADPERNQTSITVNTPATKAVLKLSTAGTLTAPATIGGIEVLISLPTGVSVPLADQVTGEVDAAAFTVSGVAPAGTSASGKFTAAAGTSPATIKLIVTSTAGFGTGEFVTITCNLASGTVVTQSDFSLTGFKAVNNVLTGGSVGAPISGITPALTATLQ
;
A
#
# COMPACT_ATOMS: atom_id res chain seq x y z
N MET A 1 -15.62 16.75 67.58
CA MET A 1 -16.87 15.98 67.52
C MET A 1 -16.55 14.57 67.98
N ASN A 2 -16.95 14.27 69.22
CA ASN A 2 -16.74 12.98 69.89
C ASN A 2 -17.81 11.98 69.46
N MET A 3 -17.46 10.70 69.68
CA MET A 3 -18.37 9.63 70.15
C MET A 3 -19.15 8.87 69.08
N ARG A 4 -18.57 7.75 68.61
CA ARG A 4 -19.16 6.39 68.55
C ARG A 4 -18.40 5.48 67.56
N LEU A 5 -17.08 5.42 67.75
CA LEU A 5 -16.33 4.18 67.63
C LEU A 5 -16.53 3.43 68.97
N ILE A 6 -16.54 2.09 68.95
CA ILE A 6 -16.64 1.12 70.07
C ILE A 6 -18.03 0.46 70.17
N LEU A 7 -18.01 -0.90 70.24
CA LEU A 7 -19.13 -1.86 70.40
C LEU A 7 -19.66 -2.39 69.03
N ASN A 8 -19.28 -3.54 68.45
CA ASN A 8 -18.85 -4.82 68.99
C ASN A 8 -17.98 -5.58 67.96
N ILE A 9 -16.70 -5.75 68.27
CA ILE A 9 -15.93 -6.95 67.92
C ILE A 9 -16.24 -7.97 69.01
N LEU A 10 -16.52 -9.22 68.62
CA LEU A 10 -16.08 -10.50 69.22
C LEU A 10 -17.18 -11.57 69.07
N VAL A 11 -16.74 -12.84 69.04
CA VAL A 11 -17.48 -14.11 68.99
C VAL A 11 -17.57 -14.66 67.55
N CYS A 12 -16.49 -15.30 67.08
CA CYS A 12 -16.25 -16.75 67.17
C CYS A 12 -17.02 -17.52 66.09
N LEU A 13 -16.57 -18.60 65.49
CA LEU A 13 -15.34 -19.39 65.53
C LEU A 13 -15.64 -20.46 64.47
N SER A 14 -14.65 -20.76 63.64
CA SER A 14 -14.57 -21.92 62.74
C SER A 14 -15.36 -23.16 63.20
N LEU A 15 -16.13 -23.78 62.30
CA LEU A 15 -16.38 -25.23 62.33
C LEU A 15 -16.35 -25.78 60.89
N ALA A 16 -15.36 -26.61 60.63
CA ALA A 16 -15.24 -27.43 59.44
C ALA A 16 -15.83 -28.83 59.68
N THR A 17 -16.20 -29.47 58.57
CA THR A 17 -16.41 -30.93 58.33
C THR A 17 -17.80 -31.50 58.63
N LEU A 18 -18.51 -32.01 57.61
CA LEU A 18 -18.48 -33.42 57.19
C LEU A 18 -19.33 -33.69 55.90
N PHE A 19 -18.77 -34.57 55.07
CA PHE A 19 -19.28 -35.35 53.93
C PHE A 19 -20.75 -35.28 53.49
N GLY A 20 -20.90 -35.00 52.19
CA GLY A 20 -22.02 -35.46 51.36
C GLY A 20 -21.49 -35.99 50.03
N CYS A 21 -21.18 -37.28 49.98
CA CYS A 21 -20.98 -38.02 48.74
C CYS A 21 -22.34 -38.16 48.04
N GLY A 22 -22.50 -37.51 46.89
CA GLY A 22 -23.67 -37.61 46.04
C GLY A 22 -23.22 -37.62 44.58
N GLY A 23 -23.03 -38.81 44.03
CA GLY A 23 -22.79 -39.03 42.61
C GLY A 23 -24.09 -38.87 41.80
N GLY A 24 -23.95 -38.42 40.55
CA GLY A 24 -25.04 -38.45 39.60
C GLY A 24 -24.81 -37.62 38.33
N GLY A 25 -24.51 -38.30 37.23
CA GLY A 25 -24.94 -37.88 35.89
C GLY A 25 -23.99 -36.97 35.13
N GLY A 26 -23.09 -37.56 34.33
CA GLY A 26 -22.43 -36.86 33.24
C GLY A 26 -23.46 -36.43 32.19
N ALA A 27 -23.82 -35.15 32.21
CA ALA A 27 -24.29 -34.46 31.03
C ALA A 27 -23.06 -33.80 30.40
N ALA A 28 -22.64 -34.32 29.24
CA ALA A 28 -21.72 -33.61 28.38
C ALA A 28 -22.37 -32.25 28.07
N SER A 29 -21.93 -31.21 28.77
CA SER A 29 -22.14 -29.84 28.34
C SER A 29 -21.35 -29.72 27.05
N SER A 30 -22.03 -29.96 25.93
CA SER A 30 -21.63 -29.49 24.62
C SER A 30 -21.14 -28.07 24.83
N GLY A 31 -19.83 -27.87 24.73
CA GLY A 31 -19.26 -26.54 24.71
C GLY A 31 -20.09 -25.75 23.70
N SER A 32 -20.77 -24.72 24.18
CA SER A 32 -21.34 -23.74 23.27
C SER A 32 -20.19 -23.35 22.34
N PRO A 33 -20.32 -23.51 21.02
CA PRO A 33 -19.23 -23.14 20.14
C PRO A 33 -18.88 -21.70 20.47
N SER A 34 -17.62 -21.46 20.81
CA SER A 34 -17.08 -20.11 20.76
C SER A 34 -17.47 -19.57 19.38
N PRO A 35 -18.05 -18.36 19.25
CA PRO A 35 -18.49 -17.85 17.96
C PRO A 35 -17.34 -18.07 16.96
N GLU A 36 -17.63 -18.77 15.85
CA GLU A 36 -16.65 -18.87 14.77
C GLU A 36 -16.27 -17.45 14.38
N ALA A 37 -14.96 -17.16 14.33
CA ALA A 37 -14.48 -15.83 14.03
C ALA A 37 -14.99 -15.42 12.64
N SER A 38 -15.85 -14.41 12.58
CA SER A 38 -16.36 -13.86 11.33
C SER A 38 -15.45 -12.76 10.80
N THR A 39 -15.43 -12.60 9.49
CA THR A 39 -14.73 -11.50 8.80
C THR A 39 -15.76 -10.47 8.37
N VAL A 40 -15.63 -9.23 8.85
CA VAL A 40 -16.47 -8.10 8.49
C VAL A 40 -15.66 -7.11 7.66
N VAL A 41 -16.13 -6.82 6.46
CA VAL A 41 -15.53 -5.80 5.59
C VAL A 41 -16.43 -4.57 5.61
N ALA A 42 -15.88 -3.44 6.04
CA ALA A 42 -16.58 -2.18 6.14
C ALA A 42 -15.77 -1.02 5.54
N GLY A 43 -16.45 0.04 5.15
CA GLY A 43 -15.77 1.22 4.62
C GLY A 43 -16.71 2.21 3.97
N LYS A 44 -16.18 2.96 3.00
CA LYS A 44 -16.94 3.93 2.21
C LYS A 44 -16.63 3.85 0.74
N ALA A 45 -17.65 4.02 -0.09
CA ALA A 45 -17.51 4.27 -1.51
C ALA A 45 -17.43 5.79 -1.78
N VAL A 46 -16.31 6.27 -2.35
CA VAL A 46 -16.00 7.71 -2.43
C VAL A 46 -15.28 8.10 -3.73
N LYS A 47 -15.88 9.07 -4.44
CA LYS A 47 -15.27 10.02 -5.40
C LYS A 47 -15.93 11.40 -5.18
N GLY A 48 -16.23 11.69 -3.91
CA GLY A 48 -17.50 12.21 -3.40
C GLY A 48 -18.32 11.03 -2.85
N PRO A 49 -18.94 11.09 -1.65
CA PRO A 49 -19.69 9.95 -1.10
C PRO A 49 -20.71 9.41 -2.11
N ILE A 50 -20.61 8.12 -2.44
CA ILE A 50 -21.44 7.50 -3.48
C ILE A 50 -22.72 6.96 -2.83
N GLY A 51 -23.85 7.61 -3.11
CA GLY A 51 -25.17 7.20 -2.63
C GLY A 51 -25.95 6.42 -3.67
N GLY A 52 -26.77 5.45 -3.23
CA GLY A 52 -27.66 4.69 -4.10
C GLY A 52 -27.02 3.53 -4.86
N GLY A 53 -25.73 3.24 -4.63
CA GLY A 53 -25.02 2.13 -5.27
C GLY A 53 -25.16 0.81 -4.53
N THR A 54 -24.79 -0.29 -5.18
CA THR A 54 -24.74 -1.63 -4.56
C THR A 54 -23.30 -2.07 -4.45
N VAL A 55 -22.87 -2.43 -3.24
CA VAL A 55 -21.54 -2.96 -2.93
C VAL A 55 -21.60 -4.49 -2.88
N SER A 56 -20.73 -5.17 -3.60
CA SER A 56 -20.57 -6.62 -3.59
C SER A 56 -19.12 -7.00 -3.28
N ILE A 57 -18.92 -8.06 -2.51
CA ILE A 57 -17.59 -8.59 -2.21
C ILE A 57 -17.44 -9.96 -2.88
N TYR A 58 -16.37 -10.14 -3.63
CA TYR A 58 -16.04 -11.36 -4.34
C TYR A 58 -14.74 -11.97 -3.80
N ALA A 59 -14.70 -13.29 -3.68
CA ALA A 59 -13.48 -14.02 -3.38
C ALA A 59 -12.47 -13.93 -4.53
N VAL A 60 -11.19 -14.01 -4.22
CA VAL A 60 -10.15 -14.32 -5.21
C VAL A 60 -9.71 -15.76 -4.98
N SER A 61 -9.96 -16.62 -5.97
CA SER A 61 -9.67 -18.06 -5.91
C SER A 61 -8.89 -18.49 -7.15
N ASN A 62 -7.90 -19.36 -6.98
CA ASN A 62 -7.05 -19.84 -8.08
C ASN A 62 -6.43 -18.72 -8.94
N GLY A 63 -6.08 -17.60 -8.30
CA GLY A 63 -5.45 -16.46 -8.98
C GLY A 63 -6.41 -15.62 -9.82
N THR A 64 -7.73 -15.77 -9.69
CA THR A 64 -8.73 -14.95 -10.40
C THR A 64 -9.87 -14.54 -9.46
N VAL A 65 -10.61 -13.50 -9.82
CA VAL A 65 -11.80 -13.07 -9.07
C VAL A 65 -12.94 -14.04 -9.37
N ASP A 66 -13.51 -14.68 -8.35
CA ASP A 66 -14.70 -15.51 -8.49
C ASP A 66 -15.94 -14.62 -8.60
N ARG A 67 -16.46 -14.49 -9.82
CA ARG A 67 -17.65 -13.70 -10.13
C ARG A 67 -18.94 -14.53 -10.12
N SER A 68 -18.89 -15.81 -9.78
CA SER A 68 -20.07 -16.70 -9.82
C SER A 68 -21.09 -16.35 -8.75
N ALA A 69 -20.64 -15.97 -7.56
CA ALA A 69 -21.45 -15.45 -6.47
C ALA A 69 -20.62 -14.50 -5.58
N PRO A 70 -21.19 -13.38 -5.12
CA PRO A 70 -20.55 -12.57 -4.09
C PRO A 70 -20.56 -13.31 -2.74
N LEU A 71 -19.52 -13.12 -1.93
CA LEU A 71 -19.48 -13.51 -0.52
C LEU A 71 -20.53 -12.75 0.30
N GLY A 72 -20.86 -11.53 -0.13
CA GLY A 72 -21.92 -10.72 0.45
C GLY A 72 -22.17 -9.46 -0.36
N THR A 73 -23.35 -8.87 -0.16
CA THR A 73 -23.81 -7.67 -0.88
C THR A 73 -24.48 -6.72 0.10
N PHE A 74 -24.28 -5.42 -0.08
CA PHE A 74 -24.91 -4.33 0.67
C PHE A 74 -25.39 -3.26 -0.29
N GLY A 75 -26.64 -2.83 -0.16
CA GLY A 75 -27.16 -1.74 -0.97
C GLY A 75 -28.65 -1.51 -0.74
N PRO A 76 -29.16 -0.33 -1.12
CA PRO A 76 -28.41 0.80 -1.67
C PRO A 76 -27.54 1.51 -0.62
N THR A 77 -26.38 2.04 -1.00
CA THR A 77 -25.53 2.83 -0.10
C THR A 77 -26.24 4.12 0.34
N PRO A 78 -26.11 4.53 1.62
CA PRO A 78 -26.62 5.81 2.08
C PRO A 78 -25.84 6.97 1.46
N ALA A 79 -26.33 8.21 1.63
CA ALA A 79 -25.64 9.42 1.15
C ALA A 79 -24.22 9.61 1.71
N SER A 80 -23.88 8.93 2.81
CA SER A 80 -22.52 8.93 3.37
C SER A 80 -21.55 8.00 2.66
N GLY A 81 -22.03 7.17 1.72
CA GLY A 81 -21.28 6.14 0.99
C GLY A 81 -20.87 4.93 1.85
N ALA A 82 -21.29 4.87 3.11
CA ALA A 82 -20.85 3.85 4.05
C ALA A 82 -21.48 2.47 3.75
N TYR A 83 -20.71 1.40 3.97
CA TYR A 83 -21.17 0.02 3.87
C TYR A 83 -20.50 -0.86 4.93
N SER A 84 -21.14 -1.99 5.25
CA SER A 84 -20.59 -3.04 6.11
C SER A 84 -21.21 -4.38 5.68
N ILE A 85 -20.36 -5.37 5.41
CA ILE A 85 -20.73 -6.70 4.93
C ILE A 85 -19.98 -7.73 5.78
N ASP A 86 -20.72 -8.60 6.46
CA ASP A 86 -20.17 -9.81 7.07
C ASP A 86 -20.04 -10.89 5.99
N ILE A 87 -18.81 -11.35 5.74
CA ILE A 87 -18.50 -12.39 4.74
C ILE A 87 -18.29 -13.77 5.38
N GLY A 88 -18.75 -13.95 6.63
CA GLY A 88 -18.66 -15.19 7.37
C GLY A 88 -17.21 -15.55 7.71
N SER A 89 -16.91 -16.85 7.73
CA SER A 89 -15.58 -17.36 8.06
C SER A 89 -14.55 -17.22 6.93
N TYR A 90 -14.86 -16.49 5.85
CA TYR A 90 -13.93 -16.34 4.73
C TYR A 90 -12.66 -15.60 5.18
N THR A 91 -11.51 -16.14 4.81
CA THR A 91 -10.21 -15.48 4.97
C THR A 91 -9.41 -15.57 3.68
N GLY A 92 -8.79 -14.46 3.28
CA GLY A 92 -7.96 -14.41 2.08
C GLY A 92 -8.25 -13.18 1.20
N PRO A 93 -7.69 -13.12 -0.01
CA PRO A 93 -7.87 -11.97 -0.88
C PRO A 93 -9.32 -11.80 -1.33
N VAL A 94 -9.79 -10.54 -1.37
CA VAL A 94 -11.13 -10.18 -1.84
C VAL A 94 -11.11 -8.97 -2.77
N LEU A 95 -12.10 -8.89 -3.65
CA LEU A 95 -12.43 -7.71 -4.43
C LEU A 95 -13.77 -7.14 -3.93
N VAL A 96 -13.75 -5.90 -3.47
CA VAL A 96 -14.95 -5.11 -3.16
C VAL A 96 -15.31 -4.28 -4.37
N GLU A 97 -16.55 -4.30 -4.83
CA GLU A 97 -17.02 -3.58 -6.02
C GLU A 97 -18.28 -2.79 -5.70
N ILE A 98 -18.34 -1.53 -6.11
CA ILE A 98 -19.59 -0.75 -6.13
C ILE A 98 -20.05 -0.54 -7.58
N VAL A 99 -21.34 -0.78 -7.81
CA VAL A 99 -22.02 -0.54 -9.09
C VAL A 99 -23.23 0.37 -8.87
N GLY A 100 -23.42 1.33 -9.78
CA GLY A 100 -24.55 2.27 -9.73
C GLY A 100 -24.44 3.32 -8.63
N GLY A 101 -25.42 4.21 -8.57
CA GLY A 101 -25.42 5.34 -7.66
C GLY A 101 -24.74 6.58 -8.25
N ASN A 102 -24.68 7.64 -7.44
CA ASN A 102 -24.14 8.93 -7.85
C ASN A 102 -23.36 9.62 -6.73
N TYR A 103 -22.53 10.58 -7.12
CA TYR A 103 -21.77 11.44 -6.22
C TYR A 103 -21.77 12.88 -6.70
N ILE A 104 -21.44 13.82 -5.79
CA ILE A 104 -21.14 15.21 -6.14
C ILE A 104 -19.64 15.35 -6.34
N ASP A 105 -19.24 15.75 -7.55
CA ASP A 105 -17.85 15.86 -7.96
C ASP A 105 -17.13 17.00 -7.23
N GLU A 106 -15.95 16.74 -6.67
CA GLU A 106 -15.26 17.63 -5.74
C GLU A 106 -14.74 18.91 -6.42
N ALA A 107 -14.37 18.86 -7.71
CA ALA A 107 -13.90 20.04 -8.44
C ALA A 107 -15.04 20.85 -9.06
N THR A 108 -16.08 20.19 -9.60
CA THR A 108 -17.12 20.89 -10.38
C THR A 108 -18.43 21.12 -9.62
N GLY A 109 -18.71 20.33 -8.58
CA GLY A 109 -20.00 20.36 -7.88
C GLY A 109 -21.14 19.71 -8.67
N ALA A 110 -20.87 19.15 -9.85
CA ALA A 110 -21.86 18.43 -10.64
C ALA A 110 -22.14 17.05 -10.02
N GLN A 111 -23.40 16.59 -10.16
CA GLN A 111 -23.75 15.21 -9.84
C GLN A 111 -23.30 14.29 -10.98
N ILE A 112 -22.55 13.23 -10.66
CA ILE A 112 -22.06 12.24 -11.61
C ILE A 112 -22.60 10.86 -11.21
N ASP A 113 -23.13 10.13 -12.21
CA ASP A 113 -23.60 8.75 -12.09
C ASP A 113 -22.48 7.76 -12.44
N ILE A 114 -22.38 6.64 -11.71
CA ILE A 114 -21.34 5.61 -11.91
C ILE A 114 -21.85 4.28 -12.49
N THR A 115 -23.10 4.22 -12.98
CA THR A 115 -23.75 2.99 -13.50
C THR A 115 -22.97 2.31 -14.64
N GLY A 116 -22.13 3.04 -15.37
CA GLY A 116 -21.25 2.51 -16.42
C GLY A 116 -19.76 2.42 -16.04
N VAL A 117 -19.39 2.80 -14.81
CA VAL A 117 -17.99 2.89 -14.35
C VAL A 117 -17.93 2.34 -12.93
N PRO A 118 -17.94 1.01 -12.73
CA PRO A 118 -17.83 0.44 -11.39
C PRO A 118 -16.49 0.82 -10.77
N LEU A 119 -16.49 1.02 -9.45
CA LEU A 119 -15.26 1.25 -8.70
C LEU A 119 -14.98 0.04 -7.82
N ARG A 120 -13.74 -0.42 -7.82
CA ARG A 120 -13.30 -1.61 -7.10
C ARG A 120 -12.21 -1.27 -6.09
N ALA A 121 -12.03 -2.15 -5.12
CA ALA A 121 -10.91 -2.17 -4.21
C ALA A 121 -10.49 -3.62 -3.98
N MET A 122 -9.20 -3.89 -3.89
CA MET A 122 -8.69 -5.23 -3.58
C MET A 122 -7.96 -5.22 -2.24
N VAL A 123 -8.33 -6.17 -1.38
CA VAL A 123 -7.69 -6.42 -0.09
C VAL A 123 -6.93 -7.73 -0.21
N GLY A 124 -5.62 -7.70 0.02
CA GLY A 124 -4.75 -8.88 -0.17
C GLY A 124 -5.01 -10.01 0.83
N ASN A 125 -5.54 -9.69 2.00
CA ASN A 125 -5.93 -10.66 3.02
C ASN A 125 -7.03 -10.09 3.92
N ALA A 126 -8.29 -10.46 3.68
CA ALA A 126 -9.41 -10.16 4.56
C ALA A 126 -9.47 -11.19 5.69
N SER A 127 -9.52 -10.73 6.94
CA SER A 127 -9.72 -11.55 8.14
C SER A 127 -10.13 -10.65 9.31
N GLY A 128 -11.15 -11.05 10.08
CA GLY A 128 -11.66 -10.23 11.18
C GLY A 128 -12.26 -8.91 10.70
N ASP A 129 -11.99 -7.81 11.39
CA ASP A 129 -12.46 -6.47 10.98
C ASP A 129 -11.53 -5.86 9.91
N VAL A 130 -12.08 -5.63 8.72
CA VAL A 130 -11.35 -5.12 7.55
C VAL A 130 -11.94 -3.78 7.14
N SER A 131 -11.08 -2.75 7.05
CA SER A 131 -11.43 -1.46 6.44
C SER A 131 -11.08 -1.46 4.95
N ALA A 132 -12.02 -1.06 4.09
CA ALA A 132 -11.79 -0.91 2.65
C ALA A 132 -12.51 0.32 2.08
N ALA A 133 -11.75 1.35 1.72
CA ALA A 133 -12.25 2.44 0.89
C ALA A 133 -12.43 1.95 -0.56
N VAL A 134 -13.59 2.25 -1.17
CA VAL A 134 -13.85 1.95 -2.59
C VAL A 134 -13.87 3.27 -3.35
N THR A 135 -12.80 3.57 -4.07
CA THR A 135 -12.54 4.88 -4.66
C THR A 135 -11.98 4.79 -6.07
N ALA A 136 -11.80 5.92 -6.74
CA ALA A 136 -11.11 5.96 -8.03
C ALA A 136 -9.65 5.46 -7.94
N LEU A 137 -8.95 5.69 -6.82
CA LEU A 137 -7.57 5.24 -6.64
C LEU A 137 -7.49 3.72 -6.44
N THR A 138 -8.36 3.16 -5.60
CA THR A 138 -8.40 1.70 -5.40
C THR A 138 -8.88 0.99 -6.66
N GLU A 139 -9.69 1.65 -7.50
CA GLU A 139 -10.09 1.13 -8.80
C GLU A 139 -8.92 1.09 -9.78
N ILE A 140 -8.07 2.13 -9.84
CA ILE A 140 -6.82 2.09 -10.62
C ILE A 140 -5.95 0.92 -10.17
N ALA A 141 -5.79 0.73 -8.85
CA ALA A 141 -4.99 -0.38 -8.31
C ALA A 141 -5.60 -1.75 -8.64
N ALA A 142 -6.91 -1.94 -8.44
CA ALA A 142 -7.61 -3.17 -8.77
C ALA A 142 -7.52 -3.49 -10.26
N LYS A 143 -7.67 -2.49 -11.13
CA LYS A 143 -7.56 -2.64 -12.58
C LYS A 143 -6.16 -3.06 -13.01
N ARG A 144 -5.10 -2.50 -12.41
CA ARG A 144 -3.71 -2.95 -12.65
C ARG A 144 -3.49 -4.41 -12.35
N VAL A 145 -4.08 -4.91 -11.27
CA VAL A 145 -3.96 -6.31 -10.86
C VAL A 145 -4.77 -7.21 -11.81
N VAL A 146 -6.05 -6.90 -12.01
CA VAL A 146 -6.98 -7.71 -12.80
C VAL A 146 -6.60 -7.74 -14.29
N ASP A 147 -6.20 -6.61 -14.85
CA ASP A 147 -5.89 -6.49 -16.29
C ASP A 147 -4.45 -6.94 -16.62
N SER A 148 -3.61 -7.22 -15.62
CA SER A 148 -2.25 -7.72 -15.85
C SER A 148 -2.22 -9.08 -16.58
N GLY A 149 -3.31 -9.86 -16.48
CA GLY A 149 -3.39 -11.23 -16.98
C GLY A 149 -2.56 -12.24 -16.17
N ALA A 150 -1.81 -11.80 -15.15
CA ALA A 150 -1.08 -12.67 -14.23
C ALA A 150 -2.00 -13.18 -13.11
N PRO A 151 -1.66 -14.30 -12.45
CA PRO A 151 -2.39 -14.76 -11.27
C PRO A 151 -2.43 -13.69 -10.19
N ILE A 152 -3.63 -13.43 -9.67
CA ILE A 152 -3.85 -12.47 -8.58
C ILE A 152 -3.34 -13.06 -7.26
N THR A 153 -2.34 -12.41 -6.66
CA THR A 153 -1.79 -12.77 -5.34
C THR A 153 -1.90 -11.61 -4.35
N ALA A 154 -1.76 -11.89 -3.05
CA ALA A 154 -1.76 -10.87 -2.01
C ALA A 154 -0.62 -9.86 -2.21
N GLU A 155 0.54 -10.32 -2.67
CA GLU A 155 1.71 -9.51 -2.96
C GLU A 155 1.44 -8.58 -4.16
N ALA A 156 0.82 -9.08 -5.23
CA ALA A 156 0.45 -8.27 -6.38
C ALA A 156 -0.56 -7.18 -6.00
N ILE A 157 -1.56 -7.52 -5.17
CA ILE A 157 -2.53 -6.55 -4.63
C ILE A 157 -1.83 -5.48 -3.79
N SER A 158 -0.99 -5.89 -2.84
CA SER A 158 -0.25 -4.97 -1.97
C SER A 158 0.67 -4.04 -2.76
N ALA A 159 1.39 -4.57 -3.75
CA ALA A 159 2.27 -3.80 -4.62
C ALA A 159 1.48 -2.76 -5.44
N ALA A 160 0.36 -3.15 -6.05
CA ALA A 160 -0.48 -2.23 -6.81
C ALA A 160 -1.09 -1.11 -5.94
N ASN A 161 -1.58 -1.47 -4.75
CA ASN A 161 -2.13 -0.49 -3.80
C ASN A 161 -1.05 0.51 -3.35
N THR A 162 0.16 0.02 -3.06
CA THR A 162 1.30 0.86 -2.65
C THR A 162 1.74 1.80 -3.77
N ASP A 163 1.85 1.29 -5.00
CA ASP A 163 2.31 2.06 -6.16
C ASP A 163 1.31 3.18 -6.52
N VAL A 164 0.01 2.87 -6.55
CA VAL A 164 -1.03 3.90 -6.76
C VAL A 164 -1.05 4.88 -5.60
N GLY A 165 -1.03 4.42 -4.34
CA GLY A 165 -0.98 5.31 -3.19
C GLY A 165 0.17 6.30 -3.28
N SER A 166 1.37 5.83 -3.59
CA SER A 166 2.55 6.67 -3.73
C SER A 166 2.45 7.66 -4.89
N THR A 167 1.91 7.23 -6.03
CA THR A 167 1.65 8.11 -7.20
C THR A 167 0.78 9.31 -6.84
N PHE A 168 -0.19 9.11 -5.94
CA PHE A 168 -1.14 10.15 -5.54
C PHE A 168 -0.82 10.80 -4.18
N GLY A 169 0.30 10.43 -3.54
CA GLY A 169 0.70 10.96 -2.23
C GLY A 169 -0.22 10.51 -1.08
N VAL A 170 -0.77 9.30 -1.17
CA VAL A 170 -1.64 8.67 -0.16
C VAL A 170 -0.98 7.40 0.37
N ALA A 171 -0.65 7.37 1.67
CA ALA A 171 0.09 6.25 2.25
C ALA A 171 -0.68 4.92 2.24
N ASP A 172 -1.99 4.97 2.51
CA ASP A 172 -2.86 3.79 2.54
C ASP A 172 -4.20 4.11 1.87
N ILE A 173 -4.38 3.64 0.64
CA ILE A 173 -5.61 3.83 -0.13
C ILE A 173 -6.71 2.82 0.23
N ILE A 174 -6.41 1.80 1.05
CA ILE A 174 -7.40 0.76 1.42
C ILE A 174 -7.98 1.05 2.79
N GLY A 175 -7.14 1.15 3.82
CA GLY A 175 -7.59 1.28 5.21
C GLY A 175 -7.98 2.70 5.60
N THR A 176 -7.46 3.73 4.91
CA THR A 176 -7.81 5.14 5.17
C THR A 176 -9.12 5.51 4.48
N ILE A 177 -10.10 5.95 5.26
CA ILE A 177 -11.35 6.50 4.70
C ILE A 177 -11.13 7.98 4.33
N PRO A 178 -11.27 8.39 3.07
CA PRO A 178 -11.06 9.77 2.66
C PRO A 178 -12.16 10.69 3.21
N VAL A 179 -11.77 11.90 3.59
CA VAL A 179 -12.73 13.00 3.78
C VAL A 179 -13.15 13.56 2.43
N ASN A 180 -14.37 14.05 2.30
CA ASN A 180 -14.72 14.85 1.13
C ASN A 180 -14.02 16.21 1.24
N ALA A 181 -13.04 16.47 0.40
CA ALA A 181 -12.24 17.69 0.44
C ALA A 181 -13.04 18.97 0.13
N ALA A 182 -14.24 18.84 -0.45
CA ALA A 182 -15.06 19.96 -0.90
C ALA A 182 -16.23 20.31 0.03
N VAL A 183 -16.24 19.81 1.27
CA VAL A 183 -17.27 20.15 2.25
C VAL A 183 -16.68 20.78 3.50
N ALA A 184 -17.43 21.68 4.12
CA ALA A 184 -17.04 22.33 5.36
C ALA A 184 -16.70 21.30 6.45
N GLY A 185 -15.66 21.58 7.23
CA GLY A 185 -15.14 20.70 8.29
C GLY A 185 -14.11 19.67 7.81
N ALA A 186 -13.77 19.63 6.52
CA ALA A 186 -12.73 18.73 6.01
C ALA A 186 -11.34 19.03 6.58
N ASP A 187 -11.08 20.28 6.96
CA ASP A 187 -9.88 20.75 7.66
C ASP A 187 -9.68 20.13 9.05
N THR A 188 -10.75 19.66 9.69
CA THR A 188 -10.71 19.02 11.02
C THR A 188 -10.42 17.51 10.97
N ALA A 189 -10.49 16.90 9.79
CA ALA A 189 -10.21 15.48 9.63
C ALA A 189 -8.72 15.17 9.87
N PRO A 190 -8.34 13.94 10.26
CA PRO A 190 -6.94 13.53 10.32
C PRO A 190 -6.22 13.80 8.99
N LEU A 191 -4.95 14.20 9.07
CA LEU A 191 -4.17 14.61 7.89
C LEU A 191 -4.18 13.55 6.77
N ALA A 192 -4.06 12.26 7.09
CA ALA A 192 -4.10 11.18 6.11
C ALA A 192 -5.45 11.13 5.34
N GLN A 193 -6.56 11.40 6.03
CA GLN A 193 -7.88 11.45 5.40
C GLN A 193 -8.01 12.67 4.49
N GLN A 194 -7.44 13.82 4.89
CA GLN A 194 -7.36 15.03 4.06
C GLN A 194 -6.51 14.81 2.81
N GLN A 195 -5.32 14.20 2.95
CA GLN A 195 -4.43 13.88 1.83
C GLN A 195 -5.14 12.99 0.81
N TYR A 196 -5.87 11.98 1.28
CA TYR A 196 -6.65 11.12 0.41
C TYR A 196 -7.83 11.87 -0.25
N GLY A 197 -8.56 12.69 0.50
CA GLY A 197 -9.60 13.55 -0.07
C GLY A 197 -9.09 14.49 -1.16
N VAL A 198 -7.94 15.13 -0.94
CA VAL A 198 -7.27 15.99 -1.92
C VAL A 198 -6.82 15.20 -3.15
N ALA A 199 -6.33 13.97 -2.98
CA ALA A 199 -5.96 13.12 -4.10
C ALA A 199 -7.17 12.77 -5.00
N LEU A 200 -8.33 12.46 -4.41
CA LEU A 200 -9.57 12.22 -5.16
C LEU A 200 -10.07 13.50 -5.85
N ALA A 201 -9.95 14.64 -5.18
CA ALA A 201 -10.27 15.93 -5.77
C ALA A 201 -9.29 16.35 -6.87
N ALA A 202 -8.02 15.93 -6.81
CA ALA A 202 -7.06 16.11 -7.89
C ALA A 202 -7.46 15.29 -9.12
N VAL A 203 -7.98 14.05 -8.96
CA VAL A 203 -8.56 13.28 -10.07
C VAL A 203 -9.76 14.02 -10.67
N SER A 204 -10.63 14.58 -9.83
CA SER A 204 -11.75 15.43 -10.25
C SER A 204 -11.29 16.65 -11.07
N LYS A 205 -10.24 17.34 -10.61
CA LYS A 205 -9.67 18.49 -11.32
C LYS A 205 -8.98 18.08 -12.62
N TYR A 206 -8.34 16.90 -12.65
CA TYR A 206 -7.77 16.32 -13.86
C TYR A 206 -8.86 16.06 -14.92
N MET A 207 -9.99 15.47 -14.51
CA MET A 207 -11.17 15.28 -15.37
C MET A 207 -11.63 16.60 -15.99
N GLN A 208 -11.77 17.65 -15.16
CA GLN A 208 -12.18 18.99 -15.60
C GLN A 208 -11.17 19.61 -16.59
N LEU A 209 -9.88 19.66 -16.24
CA LEU A 209 -8.85 20.34 -17.04
C LEU A 209 -8.55 19.63 -18.36
N ASN A 210 -8.75 18.30 -18.42
CA ASN A 210 -8.40 17.49 -19.60
C ASN A 210 -9.63 16.97 -20.35
N SER A 211 -10.84 17.45 -20.00
CA SER A 211 -12.12 17.04 -20.63
C SER A 211 -12.31 15.52 -20.66
N ARG A 212 -12.04 14.85 -19.53
CA ARG A 212 -12.15 13.39 -19.37
C ARG A 212 -13.33 13.01 -18.50
N THR A 213 -13.95 11.87 -18.81
CA THR A 213 -14.89 11.21 -17.90
C THR A 213 -14.14 10.44 -16.81
N LEU A 214 -14.83 10.03 -15.73
CA LEU A 214 -14.23 9.23 -14.66
C LEU A 214 -13.56 7.95 -15.19
N GLY A 215 -14.26 7.19 -16.05
CA GLY A 215 -13.73 5.96 -16.63
C GLY A 215 -12.51 6.20 -17.54
N GLN A 216 -12.50 7.30 -18.30
CA GLN A 216 -11.35 7.69 -19.11
C GLN A 216 -10.15 8.07 -18.22
N SER A 217 -10.37 8.86 -17.16
CA SER A 217 -9.32 9.22 -16.23
C SER A 217 -8.72 7.99 -15.53
N ILE A 218 -9.55 7.06 -15.03
CA ILE A 218 -9.07 5.79 -14.46
C ILE A 218 -8.20 5.03 -15.47
N THR A 219 -8.64 4.98 -16.74
CA THR A 219 -7.89 4.30 -17.81
C THR A 219 -6.55 4.98 -18.08
N ASP A 220 -6.50 6.32 -18.09
CA ASP A 220 -5.26 7.07 -18.27
C ASP A 220 -4.21 6.70 -17.19
N TYR A 221 -4.64 6.45 -15.94
CA TYR A 221 -3.77 6.07 -14.80
C TYR A 221 -3.49 4.57 -14.65
N THR A 222 -4.19 3.70 -15.39
CA THR A 222 -4.00 2.24 -15.31
C THR A 222 -2.61 1.78 -15.74
N PRO A 223 -2.02 2.22 -16.87
CA PRO A 223 -0.61 1.91 -17.14
C PRO A 223 0.29 2.55 -16.08
N PRO A 224 1.59 2.16 -16.00
CA PRO A 224 2.57 2.97 -15.29
C PRO A 224 2.42 4.44 -15.74
N PRO A 225 2.26 5.38 -14.80
CA PRO A 225 1.85 6.73 -15.14
C PRO A 225 2.97 7.40 -15.94
N THR A 226 2.67 7.97 -17.09
CA THR A 226 3.70 8.62 -17.93
C THR A 226 4.14 9.95 -17.34
N ALA A 227 5.26 10.49 -17.82
CA ALA A 227 5.73 11.80 -17.37
C ALA A 227 4.70 12.94 -17.61
N ASP A 228 4.02 12.89 -18.75
CA ASP A 228 2.94 13.83 -19.09
C ASP A 228 1.74 13.69 -18.14
N LEU A 229 1.35 12.45 -17.79
CA LEU A 229 0.22 12.20 -16.88
C LEU A 229 0.51 12.70 -15.47
N LEU A 230 1.71 12.46 -14.96
CA LEU A 230 2.15 12.94 -13.64
C LEU A 230 2.22 14.48 -13.59
N LEU A 231 2.68 15.13 -14.66
CA LEU A 231 2.64 16.60 -14.77
C LEU A 231 1.19 17.14 -14.77
N LYS A 232 0.29 16.49 -15.50
CA LYS A 232 -1.14 16.85 -15.50
C LYS A 232 -1.78 16.62 -14.13
N LEU A 233 -1.39 15.57 -13.41
CA LEU A 233 -1.85 15.32 -12.04
C LEU A 233 -1.35 16.40 -11.09
N ASP A 234 -0.08 16.81 -11.20
CA ASP A 234 0.50 17.88 -10.38
C ASP A 234 -0.17 19.23 -10.64
N THR A 235 -0.46 19.52 -11.92
CA THR A 235 -1.22 20.70 -12.34
C THR A 235 -2.64 20.68 -11.77
N ALA A 236 -3.33 19.53 -11.87
CA ALA A 236 -4.67 19.35 -11.34
C ALA A 236 -4.73 19.49 -9.82
N ARG A 237 -3.78 18.89 -9.10
CA ARG A 237 -3.67 19.01 -7.64
C ARG A 237 -3.43 20.46 -7.23
N THR A 238 -2.47 21.13 -7.87
CA THR A 238 -2.19 22.55 -7.62
C THR A 238 -3.42 23.43 -7.87
N ALA A 239 -4.14 23.19 -8.98
CA ALA A 239 -5.34 23.93 -9.33
C ALA A 239 -6.51 23.69 -8.36
N PHE A 240 -6.65 22.48 -7.81
CA PHE A 240 -7.65 22.21 -6.76
C PHE A 240 -7.27 22.89 -5.44
N LEU A 241 -6.00 22.78 -5.02
CA LEU A 241 -5.55 23.35 -3.75
C LEU A 241 -5.67 24.88 -3.70
N ALA A 242 -5.53 25.53 -4.85
CA ALA A 242 -5.67 26.97 -5.02
C ALA A 242 -7.13 27.46 -5.11
N ASP A 243 -8.13 26.56 -5.11
CA ASP A 243 -9.55 26.90 -5.23
C ASP A 243 -10.18 27.03 -3.83
N PRO A 244 -10.40 28.25 -3.29
CA PRO A 244 -10.91 28.43 -1.93
C PRO A 244 -12.40 28.08 -1.78
N GLU A 245 -13.15 27.98 -2.88
CA GLU A 245 -14.55 27.58 -2.84
C GLU A 245 -14.68 26.06 -2.73
N ARG A 246 -13.73 25.32 -3.33
CA ARG A 246 -13.77 23.87 -3.42
C ARG A 246 -12.80 23.17 -2.46
N ASN A 247 -11.68 23.75 -2.09
CA ASN A 247 -10.76 23.14 -1.13
C ASN A 247 -11.09 23.60 0.29
N GLN A 248 -11.81 22.76 1.03
CA GLN A 248 -12.18 22.98 2.42
C GLN A 248 -11.24 22.25 3.40
N THR A 249 -10.08 21.79 2.93
CA THR A 249 -9.06 21.11 3.75
C THR A 249 -8.04 22.10 4.32
N SER A 250 -7.23 21.66 5.28
CA SER A 250 -6.09 22.42 5.78
C SER A 250 -4.88 22.42 4.83
N ILE A 251 -4.91 21.57 3.80
CA ILE A 251 -3.83 21.44 2.81
C ILE A 251 -4.06 22.48 1.72
N THR A 252 -3.13 23.40 1.55
CA THR A 252 -3.23 24.48 0.54
C THR A 252 -2.01 24.56 -0.39
N VAL A 253 -0.98 23.78 -0.11
CA VAL A 253 0.26 23.75 -0.89
C VAL A 253 0.45 22.35 -1.45
N ASN A 254 0.73 22.28 -2.75
CA ASN A 254 1.15 21.04 -3.36
C ASN A 254 2.63 20.80 -3.04
N THR A 255 2.93 19.68 -2.39
CA THR A 255 4.31 19.22 -2.17
C THR A 255 4.58 18.10 -3.17
N PRO A 256 5.15 18.38 -4.35
CA PRO A 256 5.53 17.35 -5.30
C PRO A 256 6.61 16.46 -4.69
N ALA A 257 6.73 15.24 -5.21
CA ALA A 257 7.77 14.32 -4.78
C ALA A 257 9.16 14.95 -4.99
N THR A 258 10.02 14.78 -3.99
CA THR A 258 11.42 15.27 -4.00
C THR A 258 12.41 14.13 -3.86
N LYS A 259 11.92 12.90 -3.68
CA LYS A 259 12.71 11.69 -3.56
C LYS A 259 12.18 10.61 -4.50
N ALA A 260 13.11 9.77 -4.96
CA ALA A 260 12.80 8.49 -5.57
C ALA A 260 13.43 7.40 -4.69
N VAL A 261 12.60 6.51 -4.16
CA VAL A 261 13.01 5.39 -3.33
C VAL A 261 13.04 4.14 -4.18
N LEU A 262 14.22 3.54 -4.32
CA LEU A 262 14.47 2.35 -5.15
C LEU A 262 14.66 1.15 -4.24
N LYS A 263 13.77 0.14 -4.34
CA LYS A 263 13.95 -1.15 -3.67
C LYS A 263 14.50 -2.16 -4.65
N LEU A 264 15.66 -2.73 -4.35
CA LEU A 264 16.27 -3.76 -5.17
C LEU A 264 16.03 -5.14 -4.57
N SER A 265 15.73 -6.08 -5.44
CA SER A 265 15.46 -7.47 -5.09
C SER A 265 16.15 -8.43 -6.04
N THR A 266 16.29 -9.68 -5.62
CA THR A 266 16.63 -10.80 -6.51
C THR A 266 15.44 -11.74 -6.63
N ALA A 267 15.20 -12.24 -7.83
CA ALA A 267 14.19 -13.25 -8.13
C ALA A 267 14.86 -14.47 -8.75
N GLY A 268 14.16 -15.60 -8.76
CA GLY A 268 14.67 -16.89 -9.25
C GLY A 268 14.93 -17.89 -8.14
N THR A 269 15.63 -18.98 -8.48
CA THR A 269 15.87 -20.10 -7.56
C THR A 269 17.34 -20.14 -7.16
N LEU A 270 17.60 -20.04 -5.85
CA LEU A 270 18.92 -20.35 -5.29
C LEU A 270 19.02 -21.85 -5.03
N THR A 271 20.00 -22.51 -5.65
CA THR A 271 20.27 -23.93 -5.40
C THR A 271 21.11 -24.08 -4.14
N ALA A 272 20.57 -24.79 -3.14
CA ALA A 272 21.29 -25.11 -1.92
C ALA A 272 22.61 -25.86 -2.25
N PRO A 273 23.72 -25.59 -1.54
CA PRO A 273 23.82 -24.79 -0.31
C PRO A 273 24.12 -23.30 -0.54
N ALA A 274 23.88 -22.75 -1.74
CA ALA A 274 24.25 -21.37 -2.04
C ALA A 274 23.39 -20.34 -1.30
N THR A 275 24.05 -19.36 -0.69
CA THR A 275 23.47 -18.12 -0.15
C THR A 275 24.19 -16.93 -0.78
N ILE A 276 23.49 -15.81 -0.97
CA ILE A 276 24.04 -14.61 -1.59
C ILE A 276 24.96 -13.91 -0.59
N GLY A 277 26.26 -13.87 -0.90
CA GLY A 277 27.29 -13.20 -0.10
C GLY A 277 27.71 -11.85 -0.63
N GLY A 278 27.51 -11.61 -1.93
CA GLY A 278 27.82 -10.35 -2.55
C GLY A 278 26.99 -10.11 -3.81
N ILE A 279 26.63 -8.85 -4.05
CA ILE A 279 25.96 -8.38 -5.27
C ILE A 279 26.73 -7.18 -5.82
N GLU A 280 26.92 -7.17 -7.13
CA GLU A 280 27.25 -5.98 -7.92
C GLU A 280 26.10 -5.74 -8.91
N VAL A 281 25.60 -4.51 -9.00
CA VAL A 281 24.61 -4.13 -10.01
C VAL A 281 24.79 -2.67 -10.41
N LEU A 282 24.60 -2.37 -11.68
CA LEU A 282 24.59 -1.02 -12.21
C LEU A 282 23.14 -0.57 -12.41
N ILE A 283 22.78 0.52 -11.77
CA ILE A 283 21.46 1.12 -11.83
C ILE A 283 21.56 2.34 -12.73
N SER A 284 20.79 2.37 -13.81
CA SER A 284 20.61 3.56 -14.65
C SER A 284 19.54 4.45 -14.03
N LEU A 285 19.88 5.72 -13.80
CA LEU A 285 18.96 6.73 -13.30
C LEU A 285 18.48 7.63 -14.46
N PRO A 286 17.19 7.98 -14.48
CA PRO A 286 16.68 8.95 -15.44
C PRO A 286 17.16 10.37 -15.14
N THR A 287 17.01 11.24 -16.13
CA THR A 287 17.29 12.68 -15.98
C THR A 287 16.55 13.26 -14.79
N GLY A 288 17.23 14.08 -13.99
CA GLY A 288 16.67 14.73 -12.80
C GLY A 288 16.65 13.86 -11.54
N VAL A 289 17.08 12.59 -11.62
CA VAL A 289 17.34 11.76 -10.44
C VAL A 289 18.84 11.76 -10.12
N SER A 290 19.16 12.02 -8.86
CA SER A 290 20.53 11.91 -8.33
C SER A 290 20.53 11.20 -6.98
N VAL A 291 21.68 11.01 -6.36
CA VAL A 291 21.80 10.39 -5.03
C VAL A 291 22.68 11.26 -4.14
N PRO A 292 22.43 11.35 -2.82
CA PRO A 292 23.35 12.02 -1.91
C PRO A 292 24.75 11.43 -2.01
N LEU A 293 25.78 12.28 -2.07
CA LEU A 293 27.18 11.85 -2.17
C LEU A 293 27.92 12.25 -0.89
N ALA A 294 28.68 11.32 -0.34
CA ALA A 294 29.67 11.59 0.71
C ALA A 294 30.87 12.35 0.14
N ASP A 295 31.22 12.07 -1.13
CA ASP A 295 32.29 12.75 -1.84
C ASP A 295 31.90 13.04 -3.30
N GLN A 296 31.80 14.34 -3.60
CA GLN A 296 31.45 14.87 -4.91
C GLN A 296 32.52 14.62 -5.99
N VAL A 297 33.79 14.46 -5.59
CA VAL A 297 34.92 14.28 -6.51
C VAL A 297 35.00 12.84 -6.97
N THR A 298 34.92 11.89 -6.04
CA THR A 298 35.01 10.47 -6.35
C THR A 298 33.66 9.89 -6.78
N GLY A 299 32.55 10.56 -6.46
CA GLY A 299 31.20 10.04 -6.67
C GLY A 299 30.81 9.00 -5.64
N GLU A 300 31.49 8.94 -4.49
CA GLU A 300 31.10 8.05 -3.39
C GLU A 300 29.72 8.43 -2.86
N VAL A 301 28.79 7.47 -2.92
CA VAL A 301 27.42 7.67 -2.45
C VAL A 301 27.42 7.69 -0.93
N ASP A 302 26.66 8.61 -0.34
CA ASP A 302 26.47 8.68 1.10
C ASP A 302 25.87 7.38 1.63
N ALA A 303 26.48 6.79 2.66
CA ALA A 303 25.99 5.56 3.28
C ALA A 303 24.54 5.71 3.76
N ALA A 304 24.11 6.91 4.17
CA ALA A 304 22.74 7.19 4.58
C ALA A 304 21.72 7.09 3.43
N ALA A 305 22.16 7.12 2.16
CA ALA A 305 21.30 6.87 1.02
C ALA A 305 20.90 5.39 0.90
N PHE A 306 21.63 4.48 1.56
CA PHE A 306 21.35 3.05 1.55
C PHE A 306 20.71 2.60 2.87
N THR A 307 19.65 1.80 2.78
CA THR A 307 19.07 1.09 3.92
C THR A 307 19.02 -0.39 3.57
N VAL A 308 19.72 -1.22 4.34
CA VAL A 308 19.59 -2.69 4.22
C VAL A 308 18.20 -3.09 4.69
N SER A 309 17.50 -3.86 3.88
CA SER A 309 16.09 -4.20 4.09
C SER A 309 15.76 -5.61 3.59
N GLY A 310 14.54 -6.07 3.88
CA GLY A 310 13.99 -7.33 3.39
C GLY A 310 14.74 -8.56 3.89
N VAL A 311 15.22 -9.39 2.97
CA VAL A 311 15.87 -10.68 3.27
C VAL A 311 17.33 -10.54 3.69
N ALA A 312 17.93 -9.36 3.50
CA ALA A 312 19.31 -9.12 3.91
C ALA A 312 19.42 -8.94 5.44
N PRO A 313 20.25 -9.74 6.13
CA PRO A 313 20.36 -9.66 7.58
C PRO A 313 21.14 -8.43 8.05
N ALA A 314 20.94 -8.07 9.31
CA ALA A 314 21.75 -7.08 10.01
C ALA A 314 23.25 -7.42 9.91
N GLY A 315 24.09 -6.42 9.66
CA GLY A 315 25.52 -6.61 9.38
C GLY A 315 25.86 -6.74 7.90
N THR A 316 24.86 -6.84 7.01
CA THR A 316 25.05 -6.61 5.57
C THR A 316 25.46 -5.16 5.34
N SER A 317 26.39 -4.93 4.41
CA SER A 317 26.87 -3.59 4.04
C SER A 317 26.45 -3.29 2.60
N ALA A 318 26.01 -2.05 2.36
CA ALA A 318 25.73 -1.54 1.02
C ALA A 318 26.57 -0.28 0.77
N SER A 319 27.20 -0.21 -0.39
CA SER A 319 27.97 0.95 -0.83
C SER A 319 27.75 1.18 -2.31
N GLY A 320 28.01 2.39 -2.79
CA GLY A 320 27.84 2.67 -4.20
C GLY A 320 28.71 3.81 -4.71
N LYS A 321 28.91 3.78 -6.02
CA LYS A 321 29.58 4.86 -6.75
C LYS A 321 28.62 5.45 -7.77
N PHE A 322 28.35 6.73 -7.63
CA PHE A 322 27.57 7.51 -8.58
C PHE A 322 28.48 8.00 -9.72
N THR A 323 27.95 7.91 -10.94
CA THR A 323 28.54 8.54 -12.13
C THR A 323 27.48 9.42 -12.76
N ALA A 324 27.77 10.71 -12.88
CA ALA A 324 26.84 11.67 -13.49
C ALA A 324 26.58 11.35 -14.97
N ALA A 325 25.43 11.78 -15.47
CA ALA A 325 25.09 11.63 -16.88
C ALA A 325 26.11 12.36 -17.77
N ALA A 326 26.44 11.77 -18.93
CA ALA A 326 27.39 12.33 -19.88
C ALA A 326 26.88 12.11 -21.31
N GLY A 327 26.58 13.21 -22.02
CA GLY A 327 25.99 13.15 -23.36
C GLY A 327 24.65 12.42 -23.35
N THR A 328 24.56 11.30 -24.09
CA THR A 328 23.38 10.43 -24.14
C THR A 328 23.39 9.32 -23.08
N SER A 329 24.48 9.17 -22.32
CA SER A 329 24.58 8.16 -21.27
C SER A 329 23.85 8.65 -20.01
N PRO A 330 22.91 7.87 -19.47
CA PRO A 330 22.21 8.23 -18.24
C PRO A 330 23.18 8.24 -17.06
N ALA A 331 22.78 8.91 -15.97
CA ALA A 331 23.51 8.81 -14.71
C ALA A 331 23.40 7.38 -14.17
N THR A 332 24.40 6.91 -13.44
CA THR A 332 24.40 5.54 -12.89
C THR A 332 24.82 5.47 -11.44
N ILE A 333 24.31 4.47 -10.72
CA ILE A 333 24.84 4.04 -9.42
C ILE A 333 25.37 2.62 -9.62
N LYS A 334 26.68 2.43 -9.45
CA LYS A 334 27.26 1.10 -9.28
C LYS A 334 27.12 0.72 -7.82
N LEU A 335 26.17 -0.15 -7.51
CA LEU A 335 25.90 -0.65 -6.17
C LEU A 335 26.70 -1.93 -5.90
N ILE A 336 27.28 -2.00 -4.71
CA ILE A 336 27.86 -3.21 -4.13
C ILE A 336 27.15 -3.51 -2.81
N VAL A 337 26.72 -4.75 -2.63
CA VAL A 337 26.18 -5.26 -1.36
C VAL A 337 27.01 -6.45 -0.92
N THR A 338 27.39 -6.52 0.35
CA THR A 338 28.17 -7.64 0.90
C THR A 338 27.57 -8.14 2.22
N SER A 339 27.49 -9.45 2.38
CA SER A 339 26.97 -10.10 3.58
C SER A 339 27.78 -11.34 3.91
N THR A 340 28.38 -11.38 5.10
CA THR A 340 29.11 -12.56 5.59
C THR A 340 28.17 -13.67 6.05
N ALA A 341 27.02 -13.32 6.61
CA ALA A 341 25.95 -14.25 6.98
C ALA A 341 25.27 -14.84 5.74
N GLY A 342 25.16 -14.05 4.68
CA GLY A 342 24.49 -14.42 3.44
C GLY A 342 22.97 -14.32 3.55
N PHE A 343 22.28 -14.28 2.40
CA PHE A 343 20.82 -14.17 2.34
C PHE A 343 20.22 -14.91 1.14
N GLY A 344 18.89 -15.08 1.15
CA GLY A 344 18.11 -15.72 0.08
C GLY A 344 17.70 -14.77 -1.05
N THR A 345 16.77 -15.21 -1.92
CA THR A 345 16.13 -14.31 -2.89
C THR A 345 15.06 -13.45 -2.21
N GLY A 346 14.84 -12.25 -2.74
CA GLY A 346 13.95 -11.24 -2.16
C GLY A 346 14.52 -9.84 -2.22
N GLU A 347 13.79 -8.87 -1.69
CA GLU A 347 14.25 -7.47 -1.50
C GLU A 347 15.40 -7.42 -0.50
N PHE A 348 16.47 -6.69 -0.80
CA PHE A 348 17.70 -6.71 0.01
C PHE A 348 18.27 -5.32 0.34
N VAL A 349 17.86 -4.27 -0.37
CA VAL A 349 18.32 -2.90 -0.12
C VAL A 349 17.34 -1.88 -0.68
N THR A 350 17.15 -0.81 0.07
CA THR A 350 16.44 0.40 -0.33
C THR A 350 17.45 1.53 -0.55
N ILE A 351 17.33 2.26 -1.66
CA ILE A 351 18.15 3.43 -2.01
C ILE A 351 17.25 4.66 -2.03
N THR A 352 17.63 5.71 -1.31
CA THR A 352 16.94 7.00 -1.34
C THR A 352 17.67 7.97 -2.27
N CYS A 353 17.08 8.22 -3.43
CA CYS A 353 17.56 9.18 -4.43
C CYS A 353 16.87 10.53 -4.26
N ASN A 354 17.55 11.60 -4.69
CA ASN A 354 16.96 12.93 -4.86
C ASN A 354 16.25 13.00 -6.22
N LEU A 355 15.07 13.60 -6.23
CA LEU A 355 14.32 13.94 -7.43
C LEU A 355 14.30 15.47 -7.56
N ALA A 356 14.84 15.99 -8.66
CA ALA A 356 14.83 17.43 -8.90
C ALA A 356 13.39 17.93 -9.10
N SER A 357 13.09 19.12 -8.61
CA SER A 357 11.74 19.71 -8.70
C SER A 357 11.27 19.77 -10.16
N GLY A 358 10.00 19.39 -10.40
CA GLY A 358 9.43 19.31 -11.75
C GLY A 358 9.95 18.16 -12.60
N THR A 359 10.83 17.31 -12.05
CA THR A 359 11.24 16.06 -12.71
C THR A 359 10.15 15.04 -12.49
N VAL A 360 9.84 14.33 -13.57
CA VAL A 360 8.83 13.30 -13.56
C VAL A 360 9.46 12.00 -14.02
N VAL A 361 9.34 10.96 -13.19
CA VAL A 361 9.96 9.66 -13.44
C VAL A 361 9.01 8.53 -13.07
N THR A 362 9.22 7.38 -13.68
CA THR A 362 8.40 6.19 -13.58
C THR A 362 9.30 4.99 -13.30
N GLN A 363 8.74 3.86 -12.83
CA GLN A 363 9.54 2.64 -12.62
C GLN A 363 10.28 2.21 -13.90
N SER A 364 9.67 2.36 -15.08
CA SER A 364 10.27 1.99 -16.37
C SER A 364 11.44 2.87 -16.79
N ASP A 365 11.61 4.03 -16.17
CA ASP A 365 12.73 4.93 -16.45
C ASP A 365 14.03 4.49 -15.76
N PHE A 366 13.93 3.53 -14.84
CA PHE A 366 15.06 2.87 -14.20
C PHE A 366 15.36 1.56 -14.89
N SER A 367 16.64 1.24 -15.05
CA SER A 367 17.06 -0.07 -15.55
C SER A 367 18.25 -0.62 -14.79
N LEU A 368 18.33 -1.94 -14.73
CA LEU A 368 19.40 -2.67 -14.07
C LEU A 368 20.25 -3.37 -15.13
N THR A 369 21.56 -3.20 -15.04
CA THR A 369 22.53 -3.87 -15.90
C THR A 369 23.73 -4.33 -15.07
N GLY A 370 24.64 -5.11 -15.67
CA GLY A 370 25.89 -5.51 -15.03
C GLY A 370 25.73 -6.34 -13.75
N PHE A 371 24.60 -7.02 -13.58
CA PHE A 371 24.31 -7.80 -12.39
C PHE A 371 25.26 -8.99 -12.24
N LYS A 372 25.86 -9.10 -11.06
CA LYS A 372 26.65 -10.24 -10.63
C LYS A 372 26.30 -10.56 -9.19
N ALA A 373 26.12 -11.83 -8.89
CA ALA A 373 25.95 -12.31 -7.53
C ALA A 373 27.00 -13.39 -7.25
N VAL A 374 27.50 -13.41 -6.02
CA VAL A 374 28.49 -14.40 -5.56
C VAL A 374 28.04 -14.99 -4.23
N ASN A 375 28.46 -16.22 -3.97
CA ASN A 375 28.15 -16.90 -2.72
C ASN A 375 29.07 -16.49 -1.55
N ASN A 376 28.60 -16.67 -0.32
CA ASN A 376 29.43 -16.59 0.89
C ASN A 376 29.84 -17.97 1.44
N VAL A 377 29.36 -19.07 0.84
CA VAL A 377 29.67 -20.43 1.27
C VAL A 377 30.85 -20.99 0.47
N LEU A 378 31.77 -21.67 1.15
CA LEU A 378 32.88 -22.36 0.51
C LEU A 378 32.36 -23.41 -0.48
N THR A 379 32.54 -23.17 -1.77
CA THR A 379 32.07 -24.07 -2.83
C THR A 379 33.24 -24.38 -3.75
N GLY A 380 33.64 -25.65 -3.83
CA GLY A 380 34.82 -26.04 -4.62
C GLY A 380 36.15 -25.44 -4.13
N GLY A 381 36.25 -25.08 -2.84
CA GLY A 381 37.50 -24.58 -2.23
C GLY A 381 37.66 -23.06 -2.19
N SER A 382 36.69 -22.29 -2.70
CA SER A 382 36.71 -20.81 -2.64
C SER A 382 35.37 -20.25 -2.18
N VAL A 383 35.42 -19.12 -1.49
CA VAL A 383 34.27 -18.23 -1.24
C VAL A 383 34.18 -17.26 -2.43
N GLY A 384 32.96 -16.84 -2.81
CA GLY A 384 32.77 -15.88 -3.88
C GLY A 384 32.57 -16.50 -5.27
N ALA A 385 32.16 -17.77 -5.34
CA ALA A 385 31.80 -18.38 -6.61
C ALA A 385 30.56 -17.69 -7.19
N PRO A 386 30.49 -17.44 -8.51
CA PRO A 386 29.33 -16.82 -9.14
C PRO A 386 28.06 -17.64 -8.92
N ILE A 387 26.95 -16.96 -8.62
CA ILE A 387 25.62 -17.54 -8.53
C ILE A 387 24.92 -17.35 -9.87
N SER A 388 24.39 -18.44 -10.41
CA SER A 388 23.50 -18.44 -11.58
C SER A 388 22.05 -18.73 -11.16
N GLY A 389 21.08 -18.48 -12.05
CA GLY A 389 19.66 -18.80 -11.80
C GLY A 389 18.87 -17.75 -11.02
N ILE A 390 19.51 -16.60 -10.71
CA ILE A 390 18.84 -15.44 -10.13
C ILE A 390 19.02 -14.20 -11.01
N THR A 391 18.04 -13.30 -10.98
CA THR A 391 18.02 -12.02 -11.71
C THR A 391 17.70 -10.87 -10.78
N PRO A 392 18.19 -9.65 -11.06
CA PRO A 392 17.85 -8.49 -10.27
C PRO A 392 16.48 -7.95 -10.70
N ALA A 393 15.76 -7.35 -9.77
CA ALA A 393 14.58 -6.56 -10.02
C ALA A 393 14.61 -5.29 -9.17
N LEU A 394 13.92 -4.24 -9.63
CA LEU A 394 13.83 -2.96 -8.95
C LEU A 394 12.39 -2.46 -8.98
N THR A 395 11.96 -1.92 -7.85
CA THR A 395 10.72 -1.15 -7.73
C THR A 395 11.10 0.28 -7.34
N ALA A 396 10.54 1.27 -8.03
CA ALA A 396 10.78 2.69 -7.75
C ALA A 396 9.49 3.32 -7.23
N THR A 397 9.61 4.15 -6.20
CA THR A 397 8.49 4.86 -5.58
C THR A 397 8.86 6.32 -5.38
N LEU A 398 7.98 7.26 -5.73
CA LEU A 398 8.21 8.69 -5.54
C LEU A 398 7.66 9.15 -4.18
N GLN A 399 8.41 10.00 -3.49
CA GLN A 399 8.06 10.53 -2.17
C GLN A 399 8.27 12.04 -2.09
#